data_AF-A0A7K0D1F2-F1
#
_entry.id   AF-A0A7K0D1F2-F1
#
_cell.length_a   1.000
_cell.length_b   1.000
_cell.length_c   1.000
_cell.angle_alpha   90.00
_cell.angle_beta   90.00
_cell.angle_gamma   90.00
#
_symmetry.space_group_name_H-M   'P 1'
#
loop_
_entity.id
_entity.type
_entity.pdbx_description
1 polymer ?
#
loop_
_entity_poly.entity_id
_entity_poly.type
_entity_poly.pdbx_seq_one_letter_code
_entity_poly.pdbx_strand_id
1 'polypeptide(L)'
;MEPFVTVPDAIRGYGASSAAMATTIATVGNVDQVATVGAAVPVFGLIGQDFLAAFAYAQANHVSSVNELAAVHAGTALAAFTAADHYQASDDDSAAHFRSV
;
A
#
# COMPACT_ATOMS: atom_id res chain seq x y z
N MET A 1 -21.28 -3.41 28.13
CA MET A 1 -19.95 -3.47 27.51
C MET A 1 -19.94 -4.73 26.66
N GLU A 2 -19.92 -4.61 25.33
CA GLU A 2 -19.75 -5.79 24.49
C GLU A 2 -18.31 -6.30 24.64
N PRO A 3 -18.08 -7.62 24.74
CA PRO A 3 -16.74 -8.17 24.81
C PRO A 3 -15.97 -7.88 23.52
N PHE A 4 -14.70 -7.49 23.64
CA PHE A 4 -13.82 -7.35 22.48
C PHE A 4 -13.58 -8.73 21.87
N VAL A 5 -14.08 -8.96 20.66
CA VAL A 5 -13.88 -10.20 19.92
C VAL A 5 -12.88 -9.97 18.78
N THR A 6 -11.84 -10.80 18.72
CA THR A 6 -10.90 -10.82 17.60
C THR A 6 -11.32 -11.91 16.63
N VAL A 7 -11.43 -11.57 15.34
CA VAL A 7 -11.80 -12.52 14.28
C VAL A 7 -10.63 -12.60 13.29
N PRO A 8 -9.74 -13.61 13.38
CA PRO A 8 -8.54 -13.71 12.54
C PRO A 8 -8.84 -13.65 11.04
N ASP A 9 -9.95 -14.24 10.58
CA ASP A 9 -10.34 -14.21 9.17
C ASP A 9 -10.72 -12.81 8.69
N ALA A 10 -11.29 -11.97 9.56
CA ALA A 10 -11.55 -10.57 9.23
C ALA A 10 -10.24 -9.78 9.08
N ILE A 11 -9.24 -10.09 9.92
CA ILE A 11 -7.90 -9.49 9.84
C ILE A 11 -7.21 -9.93 8.54
N ARG A 12 -7.30 -11.20 8.15
CA ARG A 12 -6.80 -11.70 6.86
C ARG A 12 -7.51 -11.02 5.69
N GLY A 13 -8.83 -10.82 5.77
CA GLY A 13 -9.60 -10.10 4.77
C GLY A 13 -9.13 -8.65 4.59
N TYR A 14 -8.86 -7.95 5.70
CA TYR A 14 -8.24 -6.62 5.66
C TYR A 14 -6.85 -6.64 5.02
N GLY A 15 -6.02 -7.63 5.38
CA GLY A 15 -4.71 -7.84 4.76
C GLY A 15 -4.80 -8.04 3.24
N ALA A 16 -5.73 -8.86 2.78
CA ALA A 16 -5.98 -9.09 1.36
C ALA A 16 -6.42 -7.82 0.63
N SER A 17 -7.32 -7.04 1.23
CA SER A 17 -7.72 -5.74 0.67
C SER A 17 -6.54 -4.78 0.55
N SER A 18 -5.69 -4.72 1.58
CA SER A 18 -4.50 -3.85 1.55
C SER A 18 -3.48 -4.32 0.50
N ALA A 19 -3.29 -5.63 0.31
CA ALA A 19 -2.44 -6.17 -0.75
C ALA A 19 -2.97 -5.84 -2.15
N ALA A 20 -4.30 -5.90 -2.35
CA ALA A 20 -4.94 -5.51 -3.61
C ALA A 20 -4.76 -4.02 -3.88
N MET A 21 -4.90 -3.16 -2.86
CA MET A 21 -4.62 -1.73 -2.96
C MET A 21 -3.16 -1.46 -3.33
N ALA A 22 -2.20 -2.11 -2.66
CA ALA A 22 -0.78 -1.99 -2.97
C ALA A 22 -0.49 -2.31 -4.44
N THR A 23 -1.02 -3.45 -4.93
CA THR A 23 -0.85 -3.90 -6.31
C THR A 23 -1.45 -2.91 -7.31
N THR A 24 -2.66 -2.43 -7.02
CA THR A 24 -3.36 -1.46 -7.88
C THR A 24 -2.60 -0.15 -7.96
N ILE A 25 -2.17 0.40 -6.81
CA ILE A 25 -1.43 1.66 -6.74
C ILE A 25 -0.09 1.55 -7.47
N ALA A 26 0.67 0.47 -7.25
CA ALA A 26 1.94 0.25 -7.94
C ALA A 26 1.75 0.10 -9.47
N THR A 27 0.67 -0.56 -9.90
CA THR A 27 0.38 -0.75 -11.33
C THR A 27 -0.02 0.56 -11.99
N VAL A 28 -0.91 1.34 -11.36
CA VAL A 28 -1.39 2.62 -11.90
C VAL A 28 -0.33 3.72 -11.77
N GLY A 29 0.52 3.65 -10.74
CA GLY A 29 1.61 4.61 -10.49
C GLY A 29 2.78 4.51 -11.46
N ASN A 30 3.00 3.32 -12.04
CA ASN A 30 4.02 3.10 -13.07
C ASN A 30 3.53 3.59 -14.44
N VAL A 31 3.53 4.91 -14.63
CA VAL A 31 3.31 5.55 -15.93
C VAL A 31 4.64 5.89 -16.60
N ASP A 32 4.65 5.99 -17.94
CA ASP A 32 5.78 6.55 -18.67
C ASP A 32 5.89 8.06 -18.36
N GLN A 33 6.78 8.39 -17.42
CA GLN A 33 7.01 9.76 -16.98
C GLN A 33 7.56 10.61 -18.13
N VAL A 34 8.37 10.05 -19.02
CA VAL A 34 8.94 10.76 -20.16
C VAL A 34 7.85 11.11 -21.16
N ALA A 35 6.94 10.18 -21.46
CA ALA A 35 5.78 10.44 -22.30
C ALA A 35 4.85 11.49 -21.66
N THR A 36 4.65 11.43 -20.33
CA THR A 36 3.79 12.37 -19.60
C THR A 36 4.35 13.80 -19.63
N VAL A 37 5.65 13.97 -19.37
CA VAL A 37 6.33 15.28 -19.46
C VAL A 37 6.41 15.76 -20.90
N GLY A 38 6.70 14.86 -21.85
CA GLY A 38 6.74 15.18 -23.28
C GLY A 38 5.40 15.70 -23.82
N ALA A 39 4.29 15.11 -23.38
CA ALA A 39 2.95 15.59 -23.73
C ALA A 39 2.64 17.00 -23.21
N ALA A 40 3.35 17.48 -22.17
CA ALA A 40 3.21 18.82 -21.63
C ALA A 40 4.04 19.88 -22.38
N VAL A 41 5.00 19.50 -23.23
CA VAL A 41 5.86 20.43 -23.98
C VAL A 41 5.06 21.46 -24.80
N PRO A 42 4.03 21.08 -25.59
CA PRO A 42 3.26 22.04 -26.37
C PRO A 42 2.41 22.97 -25.50
N VAL A 43 2.01 22.52 -24.30
CA VAL A 43 1.18 23.31 -23.36
C VAL A 43 1.98 24.46 -22.78
N PHE A 44 3.23 24.20 -22.37
CA PHE A 44 4.10 25.22 -21.79
C PHE A 44 4.82 26.07 -22.86
N GLY A 45 5.01 25.54 -24.06
CA GLY A 45 5.68 26.25 -25.16
C GLY A 45 7.14 26.63 -24.85
N LEU A 46 7.74 27.46 -25.70
CA LEU A 46 9.17 27.83 -25.60
C LEU A 46 9.48 28.76 -24.43
N ILE A 47 8.52 29.57 -23.98
CA ILE A 47 8.72 30.50 -22.85
C ILE A 47 8.54 29.77 -21.51
N GLY A 48 7.72 28.71 -21.48
CA GLY A 48 7.38 27.99 -20.26
C GLY A 48 8.37 26.89 -19.87
N GLN A 49 9.61 26.89 -20.36
CA GLN A 49 10.56 25.81 -20.11
C GLN A 49 10.90 25.62 -18.63
N ASP A 50 10.97 26.71 -17.85
CA ASP A 50 11.18 26.62 -16.41
C ASP A 50 9.98 25.96 -15.70
N PHE A 51 8.76 26.24 -16.17
CA PHE A 51 7.55 25.59 -15.67
C PHE A 51 7.50 24.11 -16.06
N LEU A 52 7.94 23.77 -17.28
CA LEU A 52 8.06 22.38 -17.73
C LEU A 52 9.08 21.60 -16.88
N ALA A 53 10.22 22.22 -16.55
CA ALA A 53 11.22 21.62 -15.67
C ALA A 53 10.67 21.41 -14.24
N ALA A 54 9.98 22.41 -13.69
CA ALA A 54 9.31 22.30 -12.40
C ALA A 54 8.23 21.20 -12.40
N PHE A 55 7.46 21.09 -13.49
CA PHE A 55 6.47 20.03 -13.68
C PHE A 55 7.14 18.64 -13.73
N ALA A 56 8.25 18.49 -14.45
CA ALA A 56 8.99 17.23 -14.50
C ALA A 56 9.49 16.79 -13.10
N TYR A 57 10.02 17.73 -12.33
CA TYR A 57 10.42 17.48 -10.93
C TYR A 57 9.23 17.10 -10.04
N ALA A 58 8.10 17.82 -10.16
CA ALA A 58 6.88 17.49 -9.43
C ALA A 58 6.36 16.09 -9.79
N GLN A 59 6.41 15.71 -11.06
CA GLN A 59 6.04 14.35 -11.50
C GLN A 59 6.96 13.28 -10.92
N ALA A 60 8.26 13.56 -10.77
CA ALA A 60 9.19 12.61 -10.15
C ALA A 60 8.82 12.38 -8.68
N ASN A 61 8.56 13.47 -7.95
CA ASN A 61 8.11 13.38 -6.55
C ASN A 61 6.77 12.66 -6.43
N HIS A 62 5.81 12.96 -7.32
CA HIS A 62 4.51 12.29 -7.35
C HIS A 62 4.66 10.76 -7.51
N VAL A 63 5.46 10.31 -8.49
CA VAL A 63 5.69 8.87 -8.70
C VAL A 63 6.37 8.24 -7.49
N SER A 64 7.35 8.92 -6.87
CA SER A 64 7.98 8.45 -5.63
C SER A 64 6.95 8.27 -4.51
N SER A 65 6.12 9.30 -4.25
CA SER A 65 5.10 9.26 -3.21
C SER A 65 4.01 8.21 -3.45
N VAL A 66 3.61 7.98 -4.71
CA VAL A 66 2.66 6.92 -5.06
C VAL A 66 3.25 5.53 -4.77
N ASN A 67 4.54 5.33 -5.06
CA ASN A 67 5.22 4.08 -4.76
C ASN A 67 5.40 3.86 -3.24
N GLU A 68 5.67 4.92 -2.48
CA GLU A 68 5.67 4.86 -1.01
C GLU A 68 4.29 4.44 -0.47
N LEU A 69 3.21 4.99 -1.02
CA LEU A 69 1.85 4.61 -0.63
C LEU A 69 1.56 3.14 -0.92
N ALA A 70 1.99 2.63 -2.09
CA ALA A 70 1.88 1.21 -2.41
C ALA A 70 2.66 0.34 -1.39
N ALA A 71 3.87 0.76 -1.01
CA ALA A 71 4.69 0.07 -0.03
C ALA A 71 4.04 0.04 1.37
N VAL A 72 3.40 1.14 1.80
CA VAL A 72 2.65 1.19 3.07
C VAL A 72 1.49 0.18 3.06
N HIS A 73 0.74 0.09 1.97
CA HIS A 73 -0.34 -0.89 1.85
C HIS A 73 0.18 -2.33 1.83
N ALA A 74 1.33 -2.59 1.20
CA ALA A 74 1.97 -3.91 1.23
C ALA A 74 2.44 -4.27 2.64
N GLY A 75 3.06 -3.32 3.36
CA GLY A 75 3.47 -3.50 4.75
C GLY A 75 2.29 -3.73 5.69
N THR A 76 1.19 -3.02 5.47
CA THR A 76 -0.07 -3.20 6.20
C THR A 76 -0.66 -4.60 5.97
N ALA A 77 -0.62 -5.08 4.73
CA ALA A 77 -1.07 -6.44 4.39
C ALA A 77 -0.24 -7.50 5.13
N LEU A 78 1.09 -7.38 5.08
CA LEU A 78 2.00 -8.27 5.78
C LEU A 78 1.75 -8.28 7.29
N ALA A 79 1.65 -7.10 7.90
CA ALA A 79 1.36 -6.97 9.32
C ALA A 79 0.02 -7.63 9.70
N ALA A 80 -1.02 -7.45 8.89
CA ALA A 80 -2.33 -8.07 9.14
C ALA A 80 -2.26 -9.61 9.07
N PHE A 81 -1.62 -10.18 8.05
CA PHE A 81 -1.47 -11.63 7.95
C PHE A 81 -0.66 -12.20 9.11
N THR A 82 0.50 -11.62 9.43
CA THR A 82 1.34 -12.04 10.56
C THR A 82 0.58 -11.96 11.88
N ALA A 83 -0.19 -10.88 12.10
CA ALA A 83 -0.97 -10.72 13.32
C ALA A 83 -2.07 -11.79 13.45
N ALA A 84 -2.78 -12.10 12.36
CA ALA A 84 -3.81 -13.14 12.36
C ALA A 84 -3.22 -14.53 12.67
N ASP A 85 -2.06 -14.87 12.10
CA ASP A 85 -1.41 -16.15 12.33
C ASP A 85 -0.83 -16.26 13.74
N HIS A 86 -0.22 -15.19 14.26
CA HIS A 86 0.24 -15.14 15.64
C HIS A 86 -0.91 -15.27 16.64
N TYR A 87 -2.06 -14.64 16.37
CA TYR A 87 -3.24 -14.76 17.21
C TYR A 87 -3.74 -16.21 17.25
N GLN A 88 -3.91 -16.84 16.09
CA GLN A 88 -4.36 -18.22 15.97
C GLN A 88 -3.42 -19.19 16.70
N ALA A 89 -2.11 -19.06 16.50
CA ALA A 89 -1.12 -19.91 17.15
C ALA A 89 -1.15 -19.77 18.68
N SER A 90 -1.29 -18.53 19.18
CA SER A 90 -1.37 -18.28 20.63
C SER A 90 -2.64 -18.87 21.26
N ASP A 91 -3.76 -18.82 20.54
CA ASP A 91 -5.03 -19.40 20.98
C ASP A 91 -4.96 -20.95 21.01
N ASP A 92 -4.39 -21.56 19.96
CA ASP A 92 -4.19 -23.01 19.88
C ASP A 92 -3.26 -23.53 21.00
N ASP A 93 -2.16 -22.83 21.27
CA ASP A 93 -1.24 -23.14 22.37
C ASP A 93 -1.93 -23.03 23.74
N SER A 94 -2.74 -21.98 23.93
CA SER A 94 -3.51 -21.79 25.17
C SER A 94 -4.53 -22.92 25.35
N ALA A 95 -5.26 -23.28 24.29
CA ALA A 95 -6.21 -24.38 24.32
C ALA A 95 -5.52 -25.73 24.58
N ALA A 96 -4.33 -25.96 24.01
CA ALA A 96 -3.54 -27.15 24.29
C ALA A 96 -3.08 -27.21 25.75
N HIS A 97 -2.62 -26.08 26.31
CA HIS A 97 -2.28 -25.97 27.73
C HIS A 97 -3.50 -26.35 28.60
N PHE A 98 -4.66 -25.73 28.36
CA PHE A 98 -5.87 -26.02 29.15
C PHE A 98 -6.32 -27.48 29.06
N ARG A 99 -6.09 -28.16 27.93
CA ARG A 99 -6.39 -29.60 27.79
C ARG A 99 -5.38 -30.50 28.50
N SER A 100 -4.22 -29.98 28.87
CA SER A 100 -3.11 -30.75 29.46
C SER A 100 -3.02 -30.65 31.00
N VAL A 101 -3.81 -29.78 31.61
CA VAL A 101 -3.94 -29.57 33.08
C VAL A 101 -5.26 -30.14 33.56
#